data_AF-A0AAJ5NBE7-F1
#
_entry.id   AF-A0AAJ5NBE7-F1
#
_cell.length_a   1.000
_cell.length_b   1.000
_cell.length_c   1.000
_cell.angle_alpha   90.00
_cell.angle_beta   90.00
_cell.angle_gamma   90.00
#
_symmetry.space_group_name_H-M   'P 1'
#
loop_
_entity.id
_entity.type
_entity.pdbx_description
1 polymer ?
#
loop_
_entity_poly.entity_id
_entity_poly.type
_entity_poly.pdbx_seq_one_letter_code
_entity_poly.pdbx_strand_id
1 'polypeptide(L)'
;MFFNPSRLEFARTRRGWTKARLAKELGLQVRSIQGYESGEYAPEPDKLTLICDVLRFPEEFFAGDDLPTIAPHSASFRSMSKMSATLRNVALGAGVTAFLLNDWIEDRFRLPEADVPDLSDLSPEDAAASLRRMWGLGEAPIGNLIHLLESKGIRVYSLAIEAREVDAFSVWHRDRPFVFLNTIKSAEHSRFDAAHELGHLVRDRHSMLHGEAHSPDMEREANAFASAFLMPRASIYARRSGMVTIDKLIQLKQNWGVSLAALAFRMNQLGLLSEWTYRNLCIEMAKNGYRTSEPNPIRREVSQVLRKVFDALRTDGISRTALARDLNISREDIDNLTFGLALSSVSSV
;
A
#
# COMPACT_ATOMS: atom_id res chain seq x y z
N MET A 1 9.47 6.07 -35.01
CA MET A 1 9.32 5.44 -33.69
C MET A 1 7.86 5.05 -33.53
N PHE A 2 7.55 3.85 -33.05
CA PHE A 2 6.16 3.46 -32.79
C PHE A 2 5.69 4.18 -31.51
N PHE A 3 4.52 4.81 -31.54
CA PHE A 3 3.94 5.51 -30.39
C PHE A 3 2.82 4.64 -29.81
N ASN A 4 2.86 4.38 -28.51
CA ASN A 4 1.87 3.60 -27.79
C ASN A 4 0.83 4.52 -27.11
N PRO A 5 -0.43 4.55 -27.59
CA PRO A 5 -1.51 5.36 -27.02
C PRO A 5 -1.81 5.03 -25.55
N SER A 6 -1.74 3.75 -25.16
CA SER A 6 -2.08 3.30 -23.80
C SER A 6 -1.11 3.87 -22.76
N ARG A 7 0.15 4.06 -23.16
CA ARG A 7 1.19 4.66 -22.31
C ARG A 7 1.02 6.17 -22.14
N LEU A 8 0.49 6.87 -23.14
CA LEU A 8 0.11 8.27 -22.96
C LEU A 8 -1.02 8.42 -21.95
N GLU A 9 -2.06 7.60 -22.09
CA GLU A 9 -3.17 7.59 -21.12
C GLU A 9 -2.66 7.27 -19.71
N PHE A 10 -1.80 6.27 -19.57
CA PHE A 10 -1.15 5.93 -18.30
C PHE A 10 -0.37 7.12 -17.72
N ALA A 11 0.56 7.69 -18.50
CA ALA A 11 1.41 8.79 -18.03
C ALA A 11 0.56 9.98 -17.58
N ARG A 12 -0.47 10.35 -18.35
CA ARG A 12 -1.39 11.43 -18.01
C ARG A 12 -2.15 11.14 -16.71
N THR A 13 -2.74 9.96 -16.60
CA THR A 13 -3.55 9.59 -15.44
C THR A 13 -2.71 9.39 -14.17
N ARG A 14 -1.48 8.89 -14.29
CA ARG A 14 -0.50 8.76 -13.21
C ARG A 14 -0.11 10.12 -12.60
N ARG A 15 -0.09 11.18 -13.41
CA ARG A 15 0.10 12.57 -12.95
C ARG A 15 -1.18 13.20 -12.39
N GLY A 16 -2.31 12.50 -12.44
CA GLY A 16 -3.61 13.00 -12.00
C GLY A 16 -4.20 14.04 -12.96
N TRP A 17 -3.82 14.01 -14.24
CA TRP A 17 -4.23 15.02 -15.22
C TRP A 17 -5.45 14.56 -16.02
N THR A 18 -6.37 15.49 -16.26
CA THR A 18 -7.45 15.29 -17.24
C THR A 18 -6.92 15.54 -18.66
N LYS A 19 -7.60 15.02 -19.68
CA LYS A 19 -7.30 15.34 -21.09
C LYS A 19 -7.30 16.86 -21.33
N ALA A 20 -8.25 17.57 -20.72
CA ALA A 20 -8.34 19.03 -20.77
C ALA A 20 -7.13 19.73 -20.17
N ARG A 21 -6.61 19.24 -19.03
CA ARG A 21 -5.39 19.77 -18.41
C ARG A 21 -4.19 19.57 -19.33
N LEU A 22 -3.96 18.35 -19.84
CA LEU A 22 -2.83 18.06 -20.72
C LEU A 22 -2.90 18.90 -22.01
N ALA A 23 -4.09 19.03 -22.61
CA ALA A 23 -4.30 19.87 -23.78
C ALA A 23 -3.90 21.33 -23.53
N LYS A 24 -4.30 21.88 -22.37
CA LYS A 24 -3.95 23.24 -21.97
C LYS A 24 -2.44 23.43 -21.81
N GLU A 25 -1.75 22.51 -21.11
CA GLU A 25 -0.29 22.58 -20.90
C GLU A 25 0.50 22.50 -22.22
N LEU A 26 -0.02 21.78 -23.21
CA LEU A 26 0.62 21.63 -24.53
C LEU A 26 0.19 22.69 -25.56
N GLY A 27 -0.75 23.57 -25.22
CA GLY A 27 -1.35 24.53 -26.15
C GLY A 27 -2.12 23.84 -27.30
N LEU A 28 -2.72 22.69 -27.03
CA LEU A 28 -3.47 21.86 -27.99
C LEU A 28 -4.97 21.85 -27.68
N GLN A 29 -5.76 21.34 -28.63
CA GLN A 29 -7.17 21.06 -28.38
C GLN A 29 -7.35 19.73 -27.65
N VAL A 30 -8.41 19.61 -26.84
CA VAL A 30 -8.75 18.35 -26.15
C VAL A 30 -8.93 17.19 -27.13
N ARG A 31 -9.45 17.48 -28.34
CA ARG A 31 -9.60 16.51 -29.42
C ARG A 31 -8.27 15.92 -29.86
N SER A 32 -7.18 16.69 -29.86
CA SER A 32 -5.84 16.21 -30.17
C SER A 32 -5.39 15.14 -29.18
N ILE A 33 -5.56 15.40 -27.88
CA ILE A 33 -5.22 14.42 -26.82
C ILE A 33 -6.08 13.17 -26.94
N GLN A 34 -7.38 13.33 -27.26
CA GLN A 34 -8.25 12.19 -27.50
C GLN A 34 -7.79 11.35 -28.69
N GLY A 35 -7.41 11.97 -29.81
CA GLY A 35 -6.91 11.30 -30.99
C GLY A 35 -5.60 10.54 -30.73
N TYR A 36 -4.69 11.13 -29.94
CA TYR A 36 -3.46 10.46 -29.52
C TYR A 36 -3.75 9.23 -28.66
N GLU A 37 -4.62 9.32 -27.66
CA GLU A 37 -4.92 8.20 -26.74
C GLU A 37 -5.81 7.12 -27.36
N SER A 38 -6.60 7.45 -28.39
CA SER A 38 -7.36 6.45 -29.14
C SER A 38 -6.56 5.81 -30.28
N GLY A 39 -5.33 6.26 -30.52
CA GLY A 39 -4.50 5.78 -31.64
C GLY A 39 -5.00 6.23 -33.01
N GLU A 40 -5.79 7.31 -33.10
CA GLU A 40 -6.26 7.86 -34.38
C GLU A 40 -5.07 8.42 -35.19
N TYR A 41 -4.11 9.05 -34.50
CA TYR A 41 -2.83 9.52 -35.04
C TYR A 41 -1.82 9.69 -33.89
N ALA A 42 -0.53 9.69 -34.22
CA ALA A 42 0.55 9.92 -33.25
C ALA A 42 0.87 11.42 -33.12
N PRO A 43 1.42 11.88 -31.98
CA PRO A 43 1.96 13.22 -31.87
C PRO A 43 3.19 13.41 -32.78
N GLU A 44 3.34 14.61 -33.36
CA GLU A 44 4.57 15.00 -34.05
C GLU A 44 5.77 15.04 -33.07
N PRO A 45 7.02 14.88 -33.53
CA PRO A 45 8.20 14.81 -32.66
C PRO A 45 8.33 15.97 -31.66
N ASP A 46 8.05 17.20 -32.10
CA ASP A 46 8.10 18.38 -31.24
C ASP A 46 7.02 18.33 -30.14
N LYS A 47 5.85 17.76 -30.46
CA LYS A 47 4.76 17.57 -29.48
C LYS A 47 5.07 16.42 -28.53
N LEU A 48 5.70 15.35 -29.01
CA LEU A 48 6.14 14.24 -28.17
C LEU A 48 7.20 14.69 -27.16
N THR A 49 8.15 15.52 -27.58
CA THR A 49 9.15 16.13 -26.68
C THR A 49 8.48 16.91 -25.55
N LEU A 50 7.52 17.78 -25.88
CA LEU A 50 6.74 18.53 -24.88
C LEU A 50 5.94 17.61 -23.95
N ILE A 51 5.34 16.53 -24.49
CA ILE A 51 4.63 15.53 -23.69
C ILE A 51 5.58 14.87 -22.68
N CYS A 52 6.79 14.50 -23.11
CA CYS A 52 7.81 13.90 -22.25
C CYS A 52 8.17 14.84 -21.09
N ASP A 53 8.38 16.13 -21.38
CA ASP A 53 8.74 17.13 -20.38
C ASP A 53 7.62 17.36 -19.35
N VAL A 54 6.38 17.59 -19.81
CA VAL A 54 5.27 17.93 -18.91
C VAL A 54 4.78 16.73 -18.09
N LEU A 55 4.77 15.53 -18.69
CA LEU A 55 4.40 14.31 -17.99
C LEU A 55 5.58 13.67 -17.25
N ARG A 56 6.81 14.15 -17.45
CA ARG A 56 8.03 13.61 -16.84
C ARG A 56 8.18 12.11 -17.10
N PHE A 57 8.10 11.70 -18.35
CA PHE A 57 8.43 10.35 -18.80
C PHE A 57 9.38 10.46 -20.00
N PRO A 58 10.39 9.58 -20.12
CA PRO A 58 11.29 9.60 -21.27
C PRO A 58 10.57 9.19 -22.55
N GLU A 59 11.09 9.56 -23.72
CA GLU A 59 10.46 9.27 -25.02
C GLU A 59 10.31 7.75 -25.23
N GLU A 60 11.31 6.98 -24.81
CA GLU A 60 11.34 5.52 -24.86
C GLU A 60 10.18 4.89 -24.08
N PHE A 61 9.67 5.57 -23.05
CA PHE A 61 8.48 5.12 -22.34
C PHE A 61 7.32 4.98 -23.32
N PHE A 62 7.06 6.00 -24.14
CA PHE A 62 5.90 6.03 -25.03
C PHE A 62 6.03 5.08 -26.22
N ALA A 63 7.18 4.47 -26.44
CA ALA A 63 7.38 3.46 -27.48
C ALA A 63 7.35 2.01 -26.95
N GLY A 64 7.22 1.81 -25.64
CA GLY A 64 7.20 0.48 -25.03
C GLY A 64 5.88 -0.28 -25.20
N ASP A 65 5.92 -1.57 -24.86
CA ASP A 65 4.75 -2.47 -24.89
C ASP A 65 3.65 -2.04 -23.92
N ASP A 66 2.45 -2.58 -24.08
CA ASP A 66 1.34 -2.29 -23.18
C ASP A 66 1.67 -2.62 -21.72
N LEU A 67 1.21 -1.75 -20.83
CA LEU A 67 1.43 -1.89 -19.39
C LEU A 67 0.42 -2.87 -18.78
N PRO A 68 0.79 -3.56 -17.69
CA PRO A 68 -0.16 -4.37 -16.96
C PRO A 68 -1.28 -3.47 -16.41
N THR A 69 -2.50 -4.00 -16.39
CA THR A 69 -3.67 -3.32 -15.85
C THR A 69 -4.01 -3.87 -14.49
N ILE A 70 -4.30 -2.97 -13.54
CA ILE A 70 -4.96 -3.32 -12.29
C ILE A 70 -6.43 -3.03 -12.49
N ALA A 71 -7.23 -4.10 -12.49
CA ALA A 71 -8.65 -3.97 -12.65
C ALA A 71 -9.23 -3.20 -11.43
N PRO A 72 -10.14 -2.22 -11.61
CA PRO A 72 -10.75 -1.48 -10.50
C PRO A 72 -11.64 -2.31 -9.55
N HIS A 73 -11.59 -3.64 -9.64
CA HIS A 73 -12.32 -4.63 -8.86
C HIS A 73 -11.36 -5.70 -8.28
N SER A 74 -10.07 -5.67 -8.65
CA SER A 74 -9.03 -6.60 -8.16
C SER A 74 -8.17 -6.07 -7.01
N ALA A 75 -8.24 -4.77 -6.69
CA ALA A 75 -7.59 -4.18 -5.51
C ALA A 75 -8.56 -4.07 -4.32
N SER A 76 -8.11 -3.89 -3.08
CA SER A 76 -9.06 -3.51 -2.00
C SER A 76 -9.54 -2.05 -2.17
N PHE A 77 -10.86 -1.81 -2.25
CA PHE A 77 -11.44 -0.52 -2.72
C PHE A 77 -12.16 0.35 -1.68
N ARG A 78 -12.22 0.03 -0.38
CA ARG A 78 -12.93 0.93 0.57
C ARG A 78 -12.34 2.33 0.63
N SER A 79 -11.02 2.45 0.55
CA SER A 79 -10.36 3.75 0.38
C SER A 79 -10.86 4.45 -0.90
N MET A 80 -11.02 3.70 -1.99
CA MET A 80 -11.20 4.18 -3.36
C MET A 80 -12.63 4.54 -3.77
N SER A 81 -13.65 3.98 -3.11
CA SER A 81 -15.08 4.27 -3.39
C SER A 81 -15.48 5.71 -3.06
N LYS A 82 -14.79 6.34 -2.10
CA LYS A 82 -14.96 7.76 -1.75
C LYS A 82 -14.00 8.68 -2.50
N MET A 83 -13.02 8.11 -3.20
CA MET A 83 -11.99 8.87 -3.89
C MET A 83 -12.48 9.38 -5.24
N SER A 84 -12.00 10.56 -5.60
CA SER A 84 -12.14 11.05 -6.96
C SER A 84 -11.53 10.05 -7.94
N ALA A 85 -12.10 9.98 -9.15
CA ALA A 85 -11.56 9.13 -10.22
C ALA A 85 -10.08 9.41 -10.50
N THR A 86 -9.67 10.67 -10.39
CA THR A 86 -8.29 11.12 -10.52
C THR A 86 -7.38 10.44 -9.49
N LEU A 87 -7.73 10.51 -8.20
CA LEU A 87 -6.88 9.99 -7.13
C LEU A 87 -6.80 8.45 -7.19
N ARG A 88 -7.90 7.79 -7.57
CA ARG A 88 -7.92 6.36 -7.85
C ARG A 88 -6.94 5.99 -8.97
N ASN A 89 -6.98 6.71 -10.09
CA ASN A 89 -6.09 6.41 -11.21
C ASN A 89 -4.61 6.65 -10.86
N VAL A 90 -4.31 7.66 -10.03
CA VAL A 90 -2.96 7.90 -9.51
C VAL A 90 -2.48 6.71 -8.66
N ALA A 91 -3.33 6.19 -7.76
CA ALA A 91 -3.02 5.03 -6.92
C ALA A 91 -2.82 3.74 -7.72
N LEU A 92 -3.74 3.43 -8.63
CA LEU A 92 -3.60 2.27 -9.52
C LEU A 92 -2.36 2.40 -10.42
N GLY A 93 -2.09 3.61 -10.93
CA GLY A 93 -0.90 3.89 -11.71
C GLY A 93 0.40 3.64 -10.94
N ALA A 94 0.45 3.99 -9.64
CA ALA A 94 1.57 3.64 -8.79
C ALA A 94 1.74 2.11 -8.65
N GLY A 95 0.63 1.37 -8.52
CA GLY A 95 0.66 -0.09 -8.50
C GLY A 95 1.26 -0.71 -9.77
N VAL A 96 0.87 -0.20 -10.94
CA VAL A 96 1.45 -0.62 -12.23
C VAL A 96 2.95 -0.31 -12.31
N THR A 97 3.38 0.87 -11.88
CA THR A 97 4.82 1.20 -11.83
C THR A 97 5.57 0.24 -10.90
N ALA A 98 4.96 -0.16 -9.79
CA ALA A 98 5.56 -1.12 -8.88
C ALA A 98 5.66 -2.53 -9.47
N PHE A 99 4.73 -2.93 -10.35
CA PHE A 99 4.86 -4.19 -11.08
C PHE A 99 6.08 -4.16 -12.01
N LEU A 100 6.30 -3.06 -12.74
CA LEU A 100 7.50 -2.91 -13.58
C LEU A 100 8.79 -2.98 -12.75
N LEU A 101 8.83 -2.26 -11.64
CA LEU A 101 9.98 -2.28 -10.73
C LEU A 101 10.19 -3.68 -10.13
N ASN A 102 9.12 -4.36 -9.73
CA ASN A 102 9.19 -5.70 -9.16
C ASN A 102 9.69 -6.73 -10.16
N ASP A 103 9.19 -6.70 -11.40
CA ASP A 103 9.65 -7.60 -12.47
C ASP A 103 11.15 -7.38 -12.73
N TRP A 104 11.60 -6.12 -12.84
CA TRP A 104 13.03 -5.81 -12.99
C TRP A 104 13.89 -6.30 -11.82
N ILE A 105 13.36 -6.23 -10.59
CA ILE A 105 14.03 -6.75 -9.39
C ILE A 105 14.10 -8.27 -9.45
N GLU A 106 13.00 -8.97 -9.76
CA GLU A 106 12.97 -10.44 -9.78
C GLU A 106 13.82 -11.06 -10.90
N ASP A 107 14.05 -10.33 -11.99
CA ASP A 107 15.01 -10.73 -13.02
C ASP A 107 16.47 -10.77 -12.50
N ARG A 108 16.76 -10.09 -11.39
CA ARG A 108 18.12 -9.91 -10.83
C ARG A 108 18.28 -10.51 -9.44
N PHE A 109 17.20 -10.63 -8.68
CA PHE A 109 17.19 -11.05 -7.29
C PHE A 109 16.16 -12.15 -7.08
N ARG A 110 16.53 -13.18 -6.31
CA ARG A 110 15.57 -14.16 -5.82
C ARG A 110 14.86 -13.61 -4.58
N LEU A 111 13.58 -13.31 -4.74
CA LEU A 111 12.70 -12.87 -3.65
C LEU A 111 11.96 -14.06 -3.04
N PRO A 112 11.47 -13.95 -1.79
CA PRO A 112 10.64 -14.99 -1.18
C PRO A 112 9.40 -15.31 -2.03
N GLU A 113 9.07 -16.58 -2.14
CA GLU A 113 7.84 -17.06 -2.78
C GLU A 113 6.61 -16.75 -1.91
N ALA A 114 5.45 -16.63 -2.54
CA ALA A 114 4.21 -16.29 -1.86
C ALA A 114 3.75 -17.46 -0.96
N ASP A 115 3.73 -17.23 0.35
CA ASP A 115 3.22 -18.14 1.38
C ASP A 115 1.96 -17.52 2.02
N VAL A 116 0.96 -17.27 1.19
CA VAL A 116 -0.30 -16.61 1.55
C VAL A 116 -1.46 -17.54 1.19
N PRO A 117 -2.00 -18.30 2.16
CA PRO A 117 -3.07 -19.26 1.92
C PRO A 117 -4.43 -18.56 1.72
N ASP A 118 -5.33 -19.24 1.03
CA ASP A 118 -6.74 -18.85 0.96
C ASP A 118 -7.48 -19.33 2.21
N LEU A 119 -8.09 -18.40 2.94
CA LEU A 119 -8.84 -18.57 4.17
C LEU A 119 -10.21 -17.88 4.10
N SER A 120 -10.74 -17.74 2.89
CA SER A 120 -12.05 -17.15 2.59
C SER A 120 -13.19 -17.77 3.39
N ASP A 121 -13.18 -19.09 3.59
CA ASP A 121 -14.24 -19.83 4.29
C ASP A 121 -14.29 -19.64 5.81
N LEU A 122 -13.23 -19.08 6.41
CA LEU A 122 -13.16 -18.92 7.87
C LEU A 122 -13.83 -17.63 8.33
N SER A 123 -14.09 -17.48 9.63
CA SER A 123 -14.38 -16.14 10.19
C SER A 123 -13.10 -15.30 10.25
N PRO A 124 -13.16 -13.96 10.35
CA PRO A 124 -11.95 -13.13 10.45
C PRO A 124 -11.04 -13.49 11.63
N GLU A 125 -11.63 -13.84 12.77
CA GLU A 125 -10.90 -14.26 13.98
C GLU A 125 -10.20 -15.62 13.75
N ASP A 126 -10.91 -16.57 13.15
CA ASP A 126 -10.37 -17.91 12.88
C ASP A 126 -9.34 -17.91 11.76
N ALA A 127 -9.53 -17.07 10.73
CA ALA A 127 -8.55 -16.83 9.67
C ALA A 127 -7.27 -16.24 10.25
N ALA A 128 -7.38 -15.21 11.11
CA ALA A 128 -6.23 -14.62 11.78
C ALA A 128 -5.49 -15.66 12.64
N ALA A 129 -6.20 -16.42 13.48
CA ALA A 129 -5.59 -17.46 14.31
C ALA A 129 -4.94 -18.58 13.46
N SER A 130 -5.59 -19.00 12.37
CA SER A 130 -5.08 -20.03 11.47
C SER A 130 -3.83 -19.57 10.74
N LEU A 131 -3.83 -18.34 10.20
CA LEU A 131 -2.67 -17.76 9.56
C LEU A 131 -1.48 -17.65 10.51
N ARG A 132 -1.72 -17.19 11.74
CA ARG A 132 -0.68 -17.14 12.78
C ARG A 132 -0.09 -18.50 13.09
N ARG A 133 -0.90 -19.58 13.10
CA ARG A 133 -0.41 -20.95 13.28
C ARG A 133 0.43 -21.42 12.10
N MET A 134 -0.06 -21.22 10.87
CA MET A 134 0.67 -21.60 9.65
C MET A 134 2.00 -20.87 9.51
N TRP A 135 2.05 -19.60 9.92
CA TRP A 135 3.27 -18.80 9.92
C TRP A 135 4.15 -18.97 11.18
N GLY A 136 3.78 -19.86 12.11
CA GLY A 136 4.57 -20.14 13.31
C GLY A 136 4.65 -19.01 14.33
N LEU A 137 3.71 -18.06 14.30
CA LEU A 137 3.69 -16.88 15.19
C LEU A 137 3.09 -17.18 16.57
N GLY A 138 2.28 -18.24 16.69
CA GLY A 138 1.53 -18.56 17.90
C GLY A 138 0.71 -17.37 18.41
N GLU A 139 0.80 -17.05 19.70
CA GLU A 139 0.11 -15.93 20.37
C GLU A 139 1.04 -14.73 20.66
N ALA A 140 2.30 -14.80 20.22
CA ALA A 140 3.30 -13.77 20.49
C ALA A 140 3.06 -12.51 19.66
N PRO A 141 3.32 -11.30 20.17
CA PRO A 141 3.22 -10.11 19.35
C PRO A 141 4.19 -10.13 18.16
N ILE A 142 3.77 -9.53 17.04
CA ILE A 142 4.59 -9.47 15.82
C ILE A 142 5.63 -8.37 15.98
N GLY A 143 6.92 -8.70 15.89
CA GLY A 143 8.00 -7.72 16.07
C GLY A 143 8.02 -6.62 15.01
N ASN A 144 7.97 -6.99 13.72
CA ASN A 144 7.91 -6.07 12.59
C ASN A 144 6.98 -6.68 11.52
N LEU A 145 5.88 -6.00 11.22
CA LEU A 145 4.87 -6.54 10.31
C LEU A 145 5.35 -6.48 8.86
N ILE A 146 5.97 -5.39 8.42
CA ILE A 146 6.49 -5.28 7.04
C ILE A 146 7.49 -6.40 6.72
N HIS A 147 8.44 -6.66 7.61
CA HIS A 147 9.40 -7.74 7.43
C HIS A 147 8.72 -9.11 7.40
N LEU A 148 7.68 -9.32 8.22
CA LEU A 148 6.90 -10.56 8.21
C LEU A 148 6.21 -10.75 6.86
N LEU A 149 5.49 -9.74 6.37
CA LEU A 149 4.82 -9.79 5.07
C LEU A 149 5.82 -10.12 3.94
N GLU A 150 6.95 -9.42 3.90
CA GLU A 150 8.01 -9.65 2.90
C GLU A 150 8.59 -11.07 2.99
N SER A 151 8.79 -11.60 4.19
CA SER A 151 9.28 -12.98 4.39
C SER A 151 8.30 -14.04 3.90
N LYS A 152 7.02 -13.68 3.74
CA LYS A 152 5.93 -14.51 3.21
C LYS A 152 5.64 -14.24 1.74
N GLY A 153 6.56 -13.57 1.05
CA GLY A 153 6.48 -13.29 -0.38
C GLY A 153 5.51 -12.18 -0.75
N ILE A 154 5.00 -11.41 0.22
CA ILE A 154 4.20 -10.23 -0.07
C ILE A 154 5.12 -9.08 -0.45
N ARG A 155 4.91 -8.51 -1.64
CA ARG A 155 5.66 -7.36 -2.14
C ARG A 155 5.09 -6.08 -1.54
N VAL A 156 5.90 -5.34 -0.77
CA VAL A 156 5.44 -4.14 -0.06
C VAL A 156 6.05 -2.89 -0.68
N TYR A 157 5.20 -1.99 -1.17
CA TYR A 157 5.59 -0.71 -1.77
C TYR A 157 4.84 0.46 -1.14
N SER A 158 5.34 1.67 -1.35
CA SER A 158 4.77 2.91 -0.84
C SER A 158 3.81 3.53 -1.84
N LEU A 159 2.75 4.14 -1.31
CA LEU A 159 1.89 5.08 -2.02
C LEU A 159 2.33 6.49 -1.62
N ALA A 160 3.26 7.07 -2.36
CA ALA A 160 3.57 8.49 -2.24
C ALA A 160 2.45 9.33 -2.89
N ILE A 161 1.30 9.34 -2.23
CA ILE A 161 0.13 10.14 -2.59
C ILE A 161 -0.14 11.06 -1.41
N GLU A 162 -0.06 12.37 -1.63
CA GLU A 162 -0.39 13.41 -0.65
C GLU A 162 -1.90 13.53 -0.40
N ALA A 163 -2.59 12.40 -0.26
CA ALA A 163 -3.99 12.35 0.07
C ALA A 163 -4.19 11.37 1.23
N ARG A 164 -4.65 11.90 2.36
CA ARG A 164 -5.04 11.11 3.55
C ARG A 164 -6.22 10.17 3.31
N GLU A 165 -6.86 10.28 2.15
CA GLU A 165 -7.99 9.45 1.73
C GLU A 165 -7.53 8.07 1.18
N VAL A 166 -6.26 7.98 0.78
CA VAL A 166 -5.65 6.71 0.36
C VAL A 166 -4.82 6.16 1.50
N ASP A 167 -5.32 5.12 2.16
CA ASP A 167 -4.69 4.54 3.34
C ASP A 167 -3.70 3.45 2.93
N ALA A 168 -4.22 2.45 2.24
CA ALA A 168 -3.49 1.36 1.62
C ALA A 168 -4.39 0.70 0.57
N PHE A 169 -3.80 -0.18 -0.24
CA PHE A 169 -4.54 -1.21 -0.96
C PHE A 169 -3.64 -2.42 -1.20
N SER A 170 -4.26 -3.56 -1.50
CA SER A 170 -3.59 -4.80 -1.89
C SER A 170 -4.16 -5.35 -3.18
N VAL A 171 -3.39 -6.17 -3.88
CA VAL A 171 -3.80 -6.81 -5.14
C VAL A 171 -2.93 -8.05 -5.40
N TRP A 172 -3.51 -9.04 -6.07
CA TRP A 172 -2.77 -10.16 -6.67
C TRP A 172 -2.40 -9.85 -8.12
N HIS A 173 -1.13 -10.03 -8.49
CA HIS A 173 -0.67 -9.90 -9.87
C HIS A 173 0.28 -11.04 -10.21
N ARG A 174 -0.07 -11.85 -11.23
CA ARG A 174 0.71 -13.04 -11.65
C ARG A 174 1.09 -13.93 -10.46
N ASP A 175 0.11 -14.28 -9.63
CA ASP A 175 0.28 -15.09 -8.40
C ASP A 175 1.19 -14.50 -7.32
N ARG A 176 1.55 -13.21 -7.43
CA ARG A 176 2.31 -12.49 -6.42
C ARG A 176 1.36 -11.53 -5.66
N PRO A 177 1.35 -11.57 -4.32
CA PRO A 177 0.57 -10.62 -3.53
C PRO A 177 1.34 -9.31 -3.34
N PHE A 178 0.69 -8.19 -3.58
CA PHE A 178 1.22 -6.85 -3.37
C PHE A 178 0.43 -6.10 -2.31
N VAL A 179 1.13 -5.33 -1.49
CA VAL A 179 0.57 -4.38 -0.52
C VAL A 179 1.20 -3.01 -0.75
N PHE A 180 0.35 -2.00 -0.85
CA PHE A 180 0.71 -0.62 -1.11
C PHE A 180 0.29 0.25 0.07
N LEU A 181 1.25 0.87 0.75
CA LEU A 181 1.01 1.58 2.01
C LEU A 181 1.22 3.09 1.87
N ASN A 182 0.28 3.90 2.34
CA ASN A 182 0.54 5.33 2.51
C ASN A 182 1.32 5.57 3.81
N THR A 183 2.54 6.09 3.67
CA THR A 183 3.44 6.29 4.82
C THR A 183 3.25 7.62 5.57
N ILE A 184 2.23 8.43 5.22
CA ILE A 184 1.98 9.75 5.84
C ILE A 184 1.41 9.64 7.26
N LYS A 185 0.67 8.56 7.58
CA LYS A 185 -0.01 8.39 8.90
C LYS A 185 0.97 8.07 10.05
N SER A 186 0.47 7.81 11.25
CA SER A 186 1.31 7.27 12.33
C SER A 186 1.82 5.86 11.98
N ALA A 187 2.87 5.41 12.67
CA ALA A 187 3.43 4.07 12.47
C ALA A 187 2.44 2.96 12.83
N GLU A 188 1.64 3.14 13.88
CA GLU A 188 0.60 2.22 14.31
C GLU A 188 -0.52 2.08 13.29
N HIS A 189 -0.95 3.21 12.70
CA HIS A 189 -1.94 3.19 11.62
C HIS A 189 -1.40 2.47 10.39
N SER A 190 -0.18 2.79 9.96
CA SER A 190 0.47 2.11 8.83
C SER A 190 0.60 0.60 9.05
N ARG A 191 0.87 0.18 10.29
CA ARG A 191 0.94 -1.24 10.68
C ARG A 191 -0.44 -1.89 10.69
N PHE A 192 -1.46 -1.21 11.17
CA PHE A 192 -2.84 -1.71 11.12
C PHE A 192 -3.33 -1.85 9.68
N ASP A 193 -3.06 -0.84 8.84
CA ASP A 193 -3.40 -0.84 7.41
C ASP A 193 -2.71 -2.01 6.69
N ALA A 194 -1.44 -2.28 6.97
CA ALA A 194 -0.75 -3.46 6.42
C ALA A 194 -1.38 -4.80 6.86
N ALA A 195 -1.86 -4.91 8.11
CA ALA A 195 -2.57 -6.11 8.58
C ALA A 195 -3.99 -6.21 8.00
N HIS A 196 -4.63 -5.09 7.72
CA HIS A 196 -5.91 -4.99 7.04
C HIS A 196 -5.80 -5.48 5.59
N GLU A 197 -4.79 -5.00 4.87
CA GLU A 197 -4.50 -5.47 3.51
C GLU A 197 -4.13 -6.95 3.46
N LEU A 198 -3.40 -7.46 4.46
CA LEU A 198 -3.19 -8.90 4.60
C LEU A 198 -4.52 -9.65 4.75
N GLY A 199 -5.49 -9.09 5.46
CA GLY A 199 -6.83 -9.65 5.61
C GLY A 199 -7.52 -9.85 4.27
N HIS A 200 -7.47 -8.85 3.38
CA HIS A 200 -7.98 -8.98 2.02
C HIS A 200 -7.25 -10.07 1.23
N LEU A 201 -5.91 -10.09 1.27
CA LEU A 201 -5.12 -11.06 0.52
C LEU A 201 -5.41 -12.52 0.89
N VAL A 202 -5.76 -12.80 2.16
CA VAL A 202 -6.06 -14.16 2.63
C VAL A 202 -7.54 -14.52 2.59
N ARG A 203 -8.46 -13.56 2.77
CA ARG A 203 -9.91 -13.84 2.84
C ARG A 203 -10.65 -13.60 1.53
N ASP A 204 -10.19 -12.63 0.74
CA ASP A 204 -10.92 -12.14 -0.42
C ASP A 204 -10.25 -12.55 -1.73
N ARG A 205 -9.35 -13.56 -1.68
CA ARG A 205 -8.52 -13.97 -2.82
C ARG A 205 -9.34 -14.28 -4.07
N HIS A 206 -10.40 -15.07 -3.94
CA HIS A 206 -11.29 -15.39 -5.05
C HIS A 206 -11.89 -14.11 -5.65
N SER A 207 -12.52 -13.27 -4.82
CA SER A 207 -13.13 -12.02 -5.26
C SER A 207 -12.11 -11.07 -5.92
N MET A 208 -10.87 -10.99 -5.43
CA MET A 208 -9.80 -10.18 -6.03
C MET A 208 -9.34 -10.71 -7.39
N LEU A 209 -9.27 -12.04 -7.56
CA LEU A 209 -8.83 -12.68 -8.82
C LEU A 209 -9.92 -12.67 -9.89
N HIS A 210 -11.18 -12.81 -9.49
CA HIS A 210 -12.33 -12.81 -10.40
C HIS A 210 -12.99 -11.45 -10.54
N GLY A 211 -12.53 -10.47 -9.76
CA GLY A 211 -12.96 -9.10 -9.88
C GLY A 211 -14.41 -8.87 -9.41
N GLU A 212 -14.78 -9.54 -8.33
CA GLU A 212 -16.07 -9.29 -7.71
C GLU A 212 -16.07 -7.95 -6.97
N ALA A 213 -17.24 -7.33 -6.85
CA ALA A 213 -17.33 -6.03 -6.20
C ALA A 213 -17.04 -6.16 -4.70
N HIS A 214 -16.13 -5.32 -4.19
CA HIS A 214 -15.88 -5.18 -2.77
C HIS A 214 -17.16 -4.74 -2.04
N SER A 215 -17.53 -5.49 -1.00
CA SER A 215 -18.69 -5.17 -0.16
C SER A 215 -18.27 -4.44 1.12
N PRO A 216 -19.18 -3.64 1.74
CA PRO A 216 -18.94 -3.09 3.07
C PRO A 216 -18.65 -4.15 4.15
N ASP A 217 -19.03 -5.40 3.91
CA ASP A 217 -18.87 -6.50 4.85
C ASP A 217 -17.44 -7.04 4.81
N MET A 218 -16.87 -7.25 3.63
CA MET A 218 -15.45 -7.60 3.44
C MET A 218 -14.52 -6.65 4.19
N GLU A 219 -14.87 -5.36 4.21
CA GLU A 219 -14.10 -4.33 4.88
C GLU A 219 -14.22 -4.37 6.41
N ARG A 220 -15.41 -4.68 6.92
CA ARG A 220 -15.60 -4.94 8.35
C ARG A 220 -14.83 -6.20 8.75
N GLU A 221 -14.82 -7.21 7.90
CA GLU A 221 -14.09 -8.45 8.09
C GLU A 221 -12.58 -8.26 8.05
N ALA A 222 -12.04 -7.50 7.09
CA ALA A 222 -10.61 -7.17 7.03
C ALA A 222 -10.14 -6.38 8.27
N ASN A 223 -10.96 -5.44 8.77
CA ASN A 223 -10.69 -4.76 10.04
C ASN A 223 -10.71 -5.72 11.24
N ALA A 224 -11.69 -6.63 11.29
CA ALA A 224 -11.78 -7.63 12.35
C ALA A 224 -10.58 -8.60 12.31
N PHE A 225 -10.18 -9.03 11.11
CA PHE A 225 -9.00 -9.84 10.86
C PHE A 225 -7.74 -9.13 11.35
N ALA A 226 -7.50 -7.88 10.93
CA ALA A 226 -6.32 -7.10 11.32
C ALA A 226 -6.21 -6.96 12.84
N SER A 227 -7.34 -6.66 13.48
CA SER A 227 -7.45 -6.56 14.94
C SER A 227 -7.09 -7.89 15.62
N ALA A 228 -7.64 -9.01 15.16
CA ALA A 228 -7.37 -10.33 15.71
C ALA A 228 -5.94 -10.83 15.43
N PHE A 229 -5.40 -10.52 14.25
CA PHE A 229 -4.07 -10.94 13.81
C PHE A 229 -2.97 -10.21 14.59
N LEU A 230 -3.12 -8.89 14.78
CA LEU A 230 -2.19 -8.08 15.56
C LEU A 230 -2.35 -8.27 17.06
N MET A 231 -3.57 -8.47 17.54
CA MET A 231 -3.91 -8.61 18.96
C MET A 231 -4.66 -9.92 19.23
N PRO A 232 -3.93 -11.06 19.26
CA PRO A 232 -4.54 -12.37 19.49
C PRO A 232 -5.28 -12.41 20.82
N ARG A 233 -6.44 -13.07 20.85
CA ARG A 233 -7.31 -13.11 22.02
C ARG A 233 -6.53 -13.59 23.26
N ALA A 234 -5.87 -14.74 23.19
CA ALA A 234 -5.16 -15.28 24.35
C ALA A 234 -4.05 -14.34 24.84
N SER A 235 -3.35 -13.68 23.91
CA SER A 235 -2.33 -12.66 24.22
C SER A 235 -2.92 -11.47 25.00
N ILE A 236 -4.08 -10.96 24.58
CA ILE A 236 -4.76 -9.84 25.25
C ILE A 236 -5.23 -10.25 26.66
N TYR A 237 -5.82 -11.43 26.80
CA TYR A 237 -6.27 -11.94 28.10
C TYR A 237 -5.09 -12.15 29.08
N ALA A 238 -3.99 -12.73 28.61
CA ALA A 238 -2.82 -13.01 29.45
C ALA A 238 -2.14 -11.73 29.98
N ARG A 239 -2.28 -10.61 29.27
CA ARG A 239 -1.67 -9.31 29.63
C ARG A 239 -2.62 -8.37 30.35
N ARG A 240 -3.88 -8.77 30.55
CA ARG A 240 -4.83 -8.01 31.36
C ARG A 240 -4.40 -8.07 32.83
N SER A 241 -4.22 -6.91 33.45
CA SER A 241 -3.98 -6.80 34.89
C SER A 241 -4.82 -5.68 35.49
N GLY A 242 -5.68 -6.00 36.45
CA GLY A 242 -6.43 -5.02 37.24
C GLY A 242 -7.40 -4.15 36.43
N MET A 243 -7.64 -2.93 36.95
CA MET A 243 -8.49 -1.94 36.32
C MET A 243 -7.79 -1.32 35.09
N VAL A 244 -8.52 -1.17 33.99
CA VAL A 244 -7.99 -0.59 32.76
C VAL A 244 -8.15 0.93 32.79
N THR A 245 -7.01 1.62 32.92
CA THR A 245 -6.90 3.08 32.83
C THR A 245 -6.22 3.49 31.52
N ILE A 246 -6.28 4.77 31.15
CA ILE A 246 -5.60 5.28 29.95
C ILE A 246 -4.08 5.05 30.01
N ASP A 247 -3.45 5.33 31.15
CA ASP A 247 -2.01 5.13 31.33
C ASP A 247 -1.61 3.67 31.17
N LYS A 248 -2.46 2.76 31.68
CA LYS A 248 -2.23 1.33 31.51
C LYS A 248 -2.35 0.91 30.05
N LEU A 249 -3.31 1.45 29.30
CA LEU A 249 -3.44 1.18 27.87
C LEU A 249 -2.25 1.72 27.06
N ILE A 250 -1.72 2.91 27.41
CA ILE A 250 -0.53 3.48 26.78
C ILE A 250 0.68 2.55 26.95
N GLN A 251 0.82 1.92 28.12
CA GLN A 251 1.86 0.92 28.36
C GLN A 251 1.59 -0.38 27.57
N LEU A 252 0.34 -0.86 27.59
CA LEU A 252 -0.01 -2.15 27.00
C LEU A 252 0.10 -2.15 25.47
N LYS A 253 -0.28 -1.06 24.79
CA LYS A 253 -0.29 -1.00 23.32
C LYS A 253 1.08 -1.26 22.69
N GLN A 254 2.15 -0.95 23.42
CA GLN A 254 3.53 -1.18 22.99
C GLN A 254 3.82 -2.66 22.72
N ASN A 255 3.14 -3.58 23.41
CA ASN A 255 3.35 -5.01 23.19
C ASN A 255 2.99 -5.42 21.76
N TRP A 256 1.91 -4.86 21.19
CA TRP A 256 1.42 -5.22 19.86
C TRP A 256 1.74 -4.20 18.76
N GLY A 257 2.25 -3.03 19.15
CA GLY A 257 2.56 -1.93 18.24
C GLY A 257 1.33 -1.33 17.56
N VAL A 258 0.23 -1.20 18.31
CA VAL A 258 -1.05 -0.70 17.81
C VAL A 258 -1.40 0.65 18.44
N SER A 259 -2.36 1.36 17.84
CA SER A 259 -2.85 2.62 18.41
C SER A 259 -3.62 2.38 19.69
N LEU A 260 -3.67 3.40 20.55
CA LEU A 260 -4.44 3.37 21.78
C LEU A 260 -5.94 3.07 21.51
N ALA A 261 -6.47 3.65 20.44
CA ALA A 261 -7.84 3.44 19.98
C ALA A 261 -8.08 1.99 19.53
N ALA A 262 -7.16 1.40 18.75
CA ALA A 262 -7.28 0.02 18.29
C ALA A 262 -7.26 -0.97 19.46
N LEU A 263 -6.36 -0.77 20.45
CA LEU A 263 -6.31 -1.62 21.63
C LEU A 263 -7.60 -1.51 22.46
N ALA A 264 -8.09 -0.29 22.73
CA ALA A 264 -9.32 -0.10 23.48
C ALA A 264 -10.53 -0.73 22.78
N PHE A 265 -10.62 -0.58 21.45
CA PHE A 265 -11.65 -1.22 20.64
C PHE A 265 -11.58 -2.75 20.75
N ARG A 266 -10.39 -3.34 20.58
CA ARG A 266 -10.20 -4.80 20.69
C ARG A 266 -10.56 -5.32 22.07
N MET A 267 -10.17 -4.62 23.14
CA MET A 267 -10.52 -5.02 24.51
C MET A 267 -12.02 -4.95 24.77
N ASN A 268 -12.72 -3.95 24.21
CA ASN A 268 -14.18 -3.88 24.27
C ASN A 268 -14.84 -5.01 23.47
N GLN A 269 -14.37 -5.29 22.25
CA GLN A 269 -14.85 -6.41 21.41
C GLN A 269 -14.72 -7.77 22.12
N LEU A 270 -13.66 -7.95 22.92
CA LEU A 270 -13.42 -9.15 23.73
C LEU A 270 -14.17 -9.16 25.09
N GLY A 271 -15.01 -8.16 25.37
CA GLY A 271 -15.76 -8.07 26.62
C GLY A 271 -14.90 -7.74 27.85
N LEU A 272 -13.67 -7.27 27.66
CA LEU A 272 -12.78 -6.86 28.74
C LEU A 272 -13.05 -5.44 29.24
N LEU A 273 -13.70 -4.63 28.40
CA LEU A 273 -14.20 -3.30 28.73
C LEU A 273 -15.71 -3.26 28.53
N SER A 274 -16.43 -2.76 29.54
CA SER A 274 -17.84 -2.40 29.35
C SER A 274 -17.97 -1.25 28.35
N GLU A 275 -19.13 -1.14 27.69
CA GLU A 275 -19.44 -0.01 26.80
C GLU A 275 -19.23 1.34 27.48
N TRP A 276 -19.60 1.45 28.75
CA TRP A 276 -19.42 2.67 29.54
C TRP A 276 -17.93 3.00 29.73
N THR A 277 -17.11 2.02 30.12
CA THR A 277 -15.67 2.20 30.28
C THR A 277 -15.00 2.56 28.95
N TYR A 278 -15.34 1.85 27.87
CA TYR A 278 -14.81 2.12 26.53
C TYR A 278 -15.15 3.53 26.04
N ARG A 279 -16.40 3.98 26.23
CA ARG A 279 -16.83 5.33 25.88
C ARG A 279 -16.06 6.40 26.68
N ASN A 280 -15.85 6.19 27.97
CA ASN A 280 -15.09 7.13 28.80
C ASN A 280 -13.63 7.21 28.35
N LEU A 281 -13.00 6.09 28.05
CA LEU A 281 -11.64 6.07 27.48
C LEU A 281 -11.58 6.82 26.15
N CYS A 282 -12.56 6.64 25.26
CA CYS A 282 -12.62 7.39 24.00
C CYS A 282 -12.71 8.91 24.21
N ILE A 283 -13.49 9.35 25.21
CA ILE A 283 -13.60 10.77 25.58
C ILE A 283 -12.28 11.28 26.13
N GLU A 284 -11.63 10.52 27.00
CA GLU A 284 -10.34 10.87 27.59
C GLU A 284 -9.23 10.96 26.53
N MET A 285 -9.18 10.02 25.58
CA MET A 285 -8.28 10.09 24.42
C MET A 285 -8.51 11.35 23.60
N ALA A 286 -9.77 11.76 23.39
CA ALA A 286 -10.08 12.98 22.66
C ALA A 286 -9.62 14.23 23.41
N LYS A 287 -9.88 14.30 24.73
CA LYS A 287 -9.45 15.42 25.59
C LYS A 287 -7.93 15.59 25.61
N ASN A 288 -7.19 14.49 25.62
CA ASN A 288 -5.73 14.49 25.63
C ASN A 288 -5.08 14.62 24.23
N GLY A 289 -5.88 14.74 23.16
CA GLY A 289 -5.36 14.85 21.79
C GLY A 289 -4.82 13.55 21.19
N TYR A 290 -5.03 12.41 21.84
CA TYR A 290 -4.50 11.10 21.42
C TYR A 290 -5.17 10.50 20.19
N ARG A 291 -6.23 11.14 19.68
CA ARG A 291 -6.86 10.75 18.40
C ARG A 291 -6.06 11.18 17.17
N THR A 292 -5.21 12.20 17.33
CA THR A 292 -4.40 12.78 16.24
C THR A 292 -2.91 12.66 16.49
N SER A 293 -2.49 12.62 17.76
CA SER A 293 -1.09 12.44 18.16
C SER A 293 -0.98 11.23 19.09
N GLU A 294 -0.46 10.12 18.57
CA GLU A 294 -0.35 8.87 19.32
C GLU A 294 0.65 9.03 20.49
N PRO A 295 0.25 8.74 21.74
CA PRO A 295 1.17 8.80 22.88
C PRO A 295 2.17 7.64 22.82
N ASN A 296 3.45 7.91 23.07
CA ASN A 296 4.54 6.93 22.96
C ASN A 296 4.48 6.16 21.62
N PRO A 297 4.70 6.84 20.48
CA PRO A 297 4.57 6.20 19.18
C PRO A 297 5.65 5.13 18.97
N ILE A 298 5.32 4.06 18.24
CA ILE A 298 6.31 3.07 17.82
C ILE A 298 7.22 3.64 16.74
N ARG A 299 8.38 2.99 16.55
CA ARG A 299 9.22 3.25 15.38
C ARG A 299 8.50 2.78 14.12
N ARG A 300 8.51 3.61 13.08
CA ARG A 300 7.99 3.25 11.76
C ARG A 300 8.73 2.04 11.19
N GLU A 301 7.97 1.05 10.75
CA GLU A 301 8.46 -0.13 10.08
C GLU A 301 8.80 0.21 8.63
N VAL A 302 9.88 -0.38 8.12
CA VAL A 302 10.46 -0.10 6.80
C VAL A 302 10.78 -1.44 6.13
N SER A 303 10.83 -1.44 4.80
CA SER A 303 11.17 -2.63 4.01
C SER A 303 12.58 -3.14 4.32
N GLN A 304 12.71 -4.46 4.47
CA GLN A 304 14.02 -5.11 4.52
C GLN A 304 14.47 -5.55 3.12
N VAL A 305 13.54 -6.01 2.30
CA VAL A 305 13.82 -6.45 0.92
C VAL A 305 14.33 -5.30 0.06
N LEU A 306 13.58 -4.19 -0.04
CA LEU A 306 13.96 -3.06 -0.88
C LEU A 306 15.32 -2.46 -0.45
N ARG A 307 15.56 -2.37 0.86
CA ARG A 307 16.86 -1.93 1.38
C ARG A 307 17.99 -2.84 0.90
N LYS A 308 17.88 -4.16 1.06
CA LYS A 308 18.90 -5.12 0.60
C LYS A 308 19.10 -5.05 -0.92
N VAL A 309 18.02 -4.92 -1.68
CA VAL A 309 18.09 -4.76 -3.14
C VAL A 309 18.86 -3.48 -3.49
N PHE A 310 18.49 -2.32 -2.94
CA PHE A 310 19.18 -1.07 -3.26
C PHE A 310 20.62 -1.02 -2.76
N ASP A 311 20.94 -1.65 -1.62
CA ASP A 311 22.32 -1.76 -1.12
C ASP A 311 23.18 -2.63 -2.05
N ALA A 312 22.63 -3.74 -2.56
CA ALA A 312 23.30 -4.59 -3.53
C ALA A 312 23.51 -3.87 -4.86
N LEU A 313 22.48 -3.22 -5.40
CA LEU A 313 22.59 -2.42 -6.63
C LEU A 313 23.65 -1.32 -6.52
N ARG A 314 23.73 -0.66 -5.35
CA ARG A 314 24.76 0.35 -5.09
C ARG A 314 26.16 -0.26 -5.11
N THR A 315 26.32 -1.46 -4.58
CA THR A 315 27.60 -2.19 -4.59
C THR A 315 28.02 -2.55 -6.02
N ASP A 316 27.05 -2.85 -6.89
CA ASP A 316 27.27 -3.15 -8.31
C ASP A 316 27.41 -1.87 -9.18
N GLY A 317 27.42 -0.68 -8.58
CA GLY A 317 27.53 0.59 -9.29
C GLY A 317 26.25 1.02 -10.04
N ILE A 318 25.12 0.34 -9.80
CA ILE A 318 23.83 0.66 -10.41
C ILE A 318 23.14 1.75 -9.57
N SER A 319 23.10 2.96 -10.12
CA SER A 319 22.41 4.09 -9.50
C SER A 319 20.88 4.01 -9.70
N ARG A 320 20.11 4.73 -8.88
CA ARG A 320 18.66 4.90 -9.10
C ARG A 320 18.34 5.55 -10.45
N THR A 321 19.24 6.38 -10.97
CA THR A 321 19.10 6.97 -12.30
C THR A 321 19.28 5.94 -13.41
N ALA A 322 20.22 4.99 -13.25
CA ALA A 322 20.38 3.87 -14.17
C ALA A 322 19.14 2.97 -14.14
N LEU A 323 18.63 2.64 -12.94
CA LEU A 323 17.38 1.91 -12.78
C LEU A 323 16.18 2.60 -13.46
N ALA A 324 16.04 3.92 -13.28
CA ALA A 324 14.99 4.72 -13.92
C ALA A 324 15.05 4.63 -15.45
N ARG A 325 16.27 4.68 -16.00
CA ARG A 325 16.52 4.55 -17.43
C ARG A 325 16.14 3.15 -17.93
N ASP A 326 16.55 2.09 -17.24
CA ASP A 326 16.21 0.71 -17.62
C ASP A 326 14.70 0.47 -17.66
N LEU A 327 13.96 1.10 -16.74
CA LEU A 327 12.50 1.00 -16.65
C LEU A 327 11.75 1.99 -17.56
N ASN A 328 12.46 2.92 -18.20
CA ASN A 328 11.91 4.05 -18.93
C ASN A 328 10.89 4.86 -18.10
N ILE A 329 11.13 5.06 -16.79
CA ILE A 329 10.27 5.88 -15.91
C ILE A 329 11.08 6.97 -15.24
N SER A 330 10.41 7.94 -14.63
CA SER A 330 11.13 8.97 -13.89
C SER A 330 11.76 8.39 -12.62
N ARG A 331 12.92 8.95 -12.23
CA ARG A 331 13.52 8.65 -10.92
C ARG A 331 12.54 8.97 -9.78
N GLU A 332 11.77 10.05 -9.91
CA GLU A 332 10.76 10.47 -8.93
C GLU A 332 9.72 9.37 -8.70
N ASP A 333 9.28 8.67 -9.76
CA ASP A 333 8.33 7.56 -9.63
C ASP A 333 8.91 6.37 -8.84
N ILE A 334 10.21 6.07 -8.98
CA ILE A 334 10.89 5.03 -8.18
C ILE A 334 11.06 5.48 -6.72
N ASP A 335 11.50 6.72 -6.52
CA ASP A 335 11.68 7.29 -5.18
C ASP A 335 10.33 7.28 -4.43
N ASN A 336 9.23 7.59 -5.12
CA ASN A 336 7.87 7.54 -4.60
C ASN A 336 7.41 6.14 -4.18
N LEU A 337 7.73 5.10 -4.95
CA LEU A 337 7.36 3.72 -4.60
C LEU A 337 8.13 3.15 -3.41
N THR A 338 9.25 3.76 -3.06
CA THR A 338 10.15 3.30 -2.01
C THR A 338 10.18 4.26 -0.82
N PHE A 339 9.47 5.38 -0.93
CA PHE A 339 9.43 6.45 0.07
C PHE A 339 8.91 5.93 1.41
N GLY A 340 9.62 6.26 2.49
CA GLY A 340 9.28 5.83 3.84
C GLY A 340 9.47 4.32 4.11
N LEU A 341 9.78 3.51 3.08
CA LEU A 341 10.04 2.07 3.19
C LEU A 341 11.51 1.71 2.97
N ALA A 342 12.26 2.47 2.18
CA ALA A 342 13.71 2.40 2.13
C ALA A 342 14.25 3.61 2.89
N LEU A 343 14.98 3.40 3.99
CA LEU A 343 15.71 4.48 4.66
C LEU A 343 16.79 4.97 3.68
N SER A 344 16.51 6.08 3.01
CA SER A 344 17.50 6.81 2.24
C SER A 344 18.48 7.45 3.22
N SER A 345 19.51 6.73 3.64
CA SER A 345 20.73 7.38 4.11
C SER A 345 21.46 7.97 2.90
N VAL A 346 21.05 9.18 2.55
CA VAL A 346 21.87 10.35 2.16
C VAL A 346 22.74 10.27 0.90
N SER A 347 22.61 11.35 0.13
CA SER A 347 23.50 11.92 -0.89
C SER A 347 23.59 11.24 -2.26
N SER A 348 23.08 12.00 -3.24
CA SER A 348 23.68 12.20 -4.55
C SER A 348 25.20 12.28 -4.47
N VAL A 349 25.86 11.33 -5.14
CA VAL A 349 27.05 11.62 -5.92
C VAL A 349 26.72 11.21 -7.34
#